data_AF-A0A6A5S6Z7-F1
#
_entry.id   AF-A0A6A5S6Z7-F1
#
_cell.length_a   1.000
_cell.length_b   1.000
_cell.length_c   1.000
_cell.angle_alpha   90.00
_cell.angle_beta   90.00
_cell.angle_gamma   90.00
#
_symmetry.space_group_name_H-M   'P 1'
#
loop_
_entity.id
_entity.type
_entity.pdbx_description
1 polymer ?
#
loop_
_entity_poly.entity_id
_entity_poly.type
_entity_poly.pdbx_seq_one_letter_code
_entity_poly.pdbx_strand_id
1 'polypeptide(L)'
;MSSIVTDLQQEGENHSGAIMWSPRRFREAGERQVQREEAEEQEKLKKTEMKELKASNALLNKKLAEERRKQQKEKEKEALNLQKTAKQPKRGKSAASNKPAPKNKRVKKCSNGASGGNSEESPLALLPKITSRGRNITIPKKFR
;
A
#
# COMPACT_ATOMS: atom_id res chain seq x y z
N MET A 1 17.00 44.98 -6.54
CA MET A 1 15.70 44.94 -7.24
C MET A 1 16.00 45.16 -8.71
N SER A 2 16.23 44.08 -9.45
CA SER A 2 16.67 44.18 -10.84
C SER A 2 15.45 44.39 -11.73
N SER A 3 15.37 45.58 -12.32
CA SER A 3 14.36 45.99 -13.27
C SER A 3 14.37 45.02 -14.46
N ILE A 4 13.30 44.24 -14.62
CA ILE A 4 13.06 43.51 -15.86
C ILE A 4 12.74 44.59 -16.90
N VAL A 5 13.73 44.95 -17.71
CA VAL A 5 13.51 45.68 -18.95
C VAL A 5 12.65 44.77 -19.81
N THR A 6 11.35 44.99 -19.78
CA THR A 6 10.42 44.44 -20.76
C THR A 6 10.67 45.24 -22.02
N ASP A 7 11.47 44.67 -22.92
CA ASP A 7 11.59 45.20 -24.28
C ASP A 7 10.26 44.93 -24.98
N LEU A 8 9.30 45.83 -24.75
CA LEU A 8 8.02 45.84 -25.43
C LEU A 8 8.28 46.36 -26.84
N GLN A 9 8.91 45.53 -27.68
CA GLN A 9 8.99 45.77 -29.11
C GLN A 9 7.56 45.74 -29.65
N GLN A 10 6.97 46.92 -29.79
CA GLN A 10 5.91 47.15 -30.76
C GLN A 10 6.52 46.92 -32.15
N GLU A 11 6.69 45.66 -32.56
CA GLU A 11 6.84 45.35 -33.97
C GLU A 11 5.50 45.69 -34.61
N GLY A 12 5.46 46.85 -35.27
CA GLY A 12 4.26 47.42 -35.86
C GLY A 12 3.42 46.36 -36.58
N GLU A 13 2.19 46.21 -36.10
CA GLU A 13 1.09 45.54 -36.78
C GLU A 13 0.89 46.19 -38.16
N ASN A 14 1.63 45.72 -39.16
CA ASN A 14 1.32 45.95 -40.56
C ASN A 14 0.62 44.69 -41.07
N HIS A 15 -0.67 44.56 -40.77
CA HIS A 15 -1.51 43.46 -41.26
C HIS A 15 -2.16 43.75 -42.62
N SER A 16 -1.56 44.61 -43.45
CA SER A 16 -2.08 44.90 -44.80
C SER A 16 -1.02 45.47 -45.76
N GLY A 17 -0.08 44.63 -46.17
CA GLY A 17 0.86 44.90 -47.26
C GLY A 17 1.73 43.68 -47.49
N ALA A 18 2.08 43.37 -48.74
CA ALA A 18 2.94 42.22 -49.05
C ALA A 18 4.24 42.32 -48.24
N ILE A 19 4.39 41.48 -47.20
CA ILE A 19 5.60 41.43 -46.39
C ILE A 19 6.69 40.82 -47.28
N MET A 20 7.48 41.67 -47.92
CA MET A 20 8.67 41.26 -48.64
C MET A 20 9.65 40.71 -47.60
N TRP A 21 9.79 39.38 -47.57
CA TRP A 21 10.70 38.69 -46.67
C TRP A 21 12.14 39.12 -46.96
N SER A 22 12.63 40.08 -46.17
CA SER A 22 14.01 40.52 -46.29
C SER A 22 14.96 39.39 -45.85
N PRO A 23 16.16 39.26 -46.44
CA PRO A 23 17.15 38.24 -46.07
C PRO A 23 17.47 38.22 -44.56
N ARG A 24 17.29 39.34 -43.87
CA ARG A 24 17.42 39.45 -42.41
C ARG A 24 16.33 38.66 -41.66
N ARG A 25 15.07 38.74 -42.10
CA ARG A 25 13.96 37.97 -41.50
C ARG A 25 14.12 36.47 -41.66
N PHE A 26 14.76 36.02 -42.75
CA PHE A 26 15.08 34.61 -42.94
C PHE A 26 16.13 34.12 -41.93
N ARG A 27 17.16 34.94 -41.66
CA ARG A 27 18.17 34.64 -40.62
C ARG A 27 17.52 34.60 -39.23
N GLU A 28 16.73 35.61 -38.88
CA GLU A 28 16.01 35.68 -37.61
C GLU A 28 15.03 34.50 -37.42
N ALA A 29 14.36 34.06 -38.50
CA ALA A 29 13.50 32.88 -38.46
C ALA A 29 14.29 31.58 -38.20
N GLY A 30 15.48 31.45 -38.80
CA GLY A 30 16.40 30.34 -38.55
C GLY A 30 16.93 30.34 -37.11
N GLU A 31 17.33 31.50 -36.57
CA GLU A 31 17.74 31.64 -35.17
C GLU A 31 16.61 31.25 -34.21
N ARG A 32 15.35 31.63 -34.51
CA ARG A 32 14.18 31.19 -33.75
C ARG A 32 13.88 29.68 -33.87
N GLN A 33 14.34 29.01 -34.93
CA GLN A 33 14.23 27.55 -35.03
C GLN A 33 15.28 26.88 -34.15
N VAL A 34 16.54 27.31 -34.24
CA VAL A 34 17.63 26.80 -33.37
C VAL A 34 17.29 26.99 -31.90
N GLN A 35 16.79 28.17 -31.51
CA GLN A 35 16.36 28.41 -30.12
C GLN A 35 15.20 27.51 -29.68
N ARG A 36 14.27 27.18 -30.58
CA ARG A 36 13.18 26.23 -30.28
C ARG A 36 13.71 24.83 -30.10
N GLU A 37 14.64 24.39 -30.94
CA GLU A 37 15.29 23.09 -30.83
C GLU A 37 16.06 22.97 -29.51
N GLU A 38 16.88 23.98 -29.16
CA GLU A 38 17.60 24.04 -27.88
C GLU A 38 16.63 24.02 -26.68
N ALA A 39 15.55 24.80 -26.74
CA ALA A 39 14.54 24.82 -25.69
C ALA A 39 13.84 23.46 -25.55
N GLU A 40 13.50 22.81 -26.66
CA GLU A 40 12.92 21.47 -26.66
C GLU A 40 13.88 20.42 -26.08
N GLU A 41 15.17 20.49 -26.41
CA GLU A 41 16.20 19.62 -25.84
C GLU A 41 16.34 19.82 -24.33
N GLN A 42 16.42 21.08 -23.88
CA GLN A 42 16.45 21.40 -22.46
C GLN A 42 15.17 20.93 -21.74
N GLU A 43 14.01 21.08 -22.37
CA GLU A 43 12.75 20.56 -21.81
C GLU A 43 12.76 19.04 -21.72
N LYS A 44 13.29 18.33 -22.72
CA LYS A 44 13.40 16.87 -22.70
C LYS A 44 14.31 16.42 -21.55
N LEU A 45 15.47 17.06 -21.37
CA LEU A 45 16.38 16.82 -20.25
C LEU A 45 15.73 17.10 -18.89
N LYS A 46 15.07 18.25 -18.73
CA LYS A 46 14.33 18.58 -17.50
C LYS A 46 13.22 17.56 -17.20
N LYS A 47 12.50 17.10 -18.23
CA LYS A 47 11.45 16.07 -18.10
C LYS A 47 12.03 14.74 -17.64
N THR A 48 13.22 14.33 -18.10
CA THR A 48 13.88 13.10 -17.63
C THR A 48 14.36 13.25 -16.18
N GLU A 49 15.03 14.34 -15.85
CA GLU A 49 15.49 14.62 -14.48
C GLU A 49 14.33 14.65 -13.48
N MET A 50 13.23 15.32 -13.83
CA MET A 50 12.03 15.37 -12.98
C MET A 50 11.39 14.00 -12.77
N LYS A 51 11.43 13.12 -13.78
CA LYS A 51 10.93 11.73 -13.64
C LYS A 51 11.82 10.92 -12.69
N GLU A 52 13.14 11.06 -12.81
CA GLU A 52 14.09 10.37 -11.94
C GLU A 52 13.98 10.84 -10.49
N LEU A 53 13.93 12.15 -10.27
CA LEU A 53 13.71 12.74 -8.95
C LEU A 53 12.39 12.25 -8.34
N LYS A 54 11.31 12.23 -9.13
CA LYS A 54 10.01 11.72 -8.67
C LYS A 54 10.05 10.23 -8.33
N ALA A 55 10.74 9.42 -9.11
CA ALA A 55 10.91 7.98 -8.84
C ALA A 55 11.69 7.75 -7.54
N SER A 56 12.82 8.44 -7.36
CA SER A 56 13.63 8.40 -6.15
C SER A 56 12.82 8.83 -4.91
N ASN A 57 12.10 9.95 -5.01
CA ASN A 57 11.30 10.47 -3.91
C ASN A 57 10.13 9.53 -3.57
N ALA A 58 9.49 8.90 -4.56
CA ALA A 58 8.48 7.87 -4.33
C ALA A 58 9.02 6.65 -3.57
N LEU A 59 10.25 6.22 -3.87
CA LEU A 59 10.92 5.13 -3.13
C LEU A 59 11.21 5.53 -1.68
N LEU A 60 11.70 6.74 -1.45
CA LEU A 60 11.94 7.26 -0.09
C LEU A 60 10.64 7.35 0.72
N ASN A 61 9.58 7.90 0.13
CA ASN A 61 8.29 8.00 0.79
C ASN A 61 7.69 6.63 1.14
N LYS A 62 7.88 5.61 0.29
CA LYS A 62 7.48 4.23 0.62
C LYS A 62 8.22 3.71 1.84
N LYS A 63 9.55 3.88 1.91
CA LYS A 63 10.36 3.46 3.07
C LYS A 63 9.89 4.16 4.35
N LEU A 64 9.69 5.48 4.30
CA LEU A 64 9.18 6.24 5.44
C LEU A 64 7.78 5.79 5.88
N ALA A 65 6.89 5.49 4.93
CA ALA A 65 5.56 4.99 5.24
C ALA A 65 5.59 3.60 5.90
N GLU A 66 6.48 2.71 5.46
CA GLU A 66 6.67 1.40 6.07
C GLU A 66 7.23 1.50 7.49
N GLU A 67 8.22 2.36 7.72
CA GLU A 67 8.76 2.61 9.05
C GLU A 67 7.69 3.16 9.99
N ARG A 68 6.91 4.15 9.55
CA ARG A 68 5.78 4.69 10.34
C ARG A 68 4.75 3.60 10.69
N ARG A 69 4.43 2.72 9.74
CA ARG A 69 3.52 1.59 10.00
C ARG A 69 4.10 0.59 11.00
N LYS A 70 5.41 0.31 10.94
CA LYS A 70 6.08 -0.57 11.92
C LYS A 70 6.04 0.05 13.32
N GLN A 71 6.39 1.33 13.44
CA GLN A 71 6.34 2.06 14.71
C GLN A 71 4.92 2.09 15.32
N GLN A 72 3.89 2.29 14.50
CA GLN A 72 2.49 2.24 14.98
C GLN A 72 2.13 0.85 15.51
N LYS A 73 2.51 -0.22 14.82
CA LYS A 73 2.26 -1.60 15.27
C LYS A 73 2.99 -1.93 16.55
N GLU A 74 4.22 -1.43 16.73
CA GLU A 74 4.98 -1.63 17.96
C GLU A 74 4.33 -0.93 19.14
N LYS A 75 3.93 0.35 18.97
CA LYS A 75 3.20 1.10 19.99
C LYS A 75 1.87 0.44 20.39
N GLU A 76 1.13 -0.08 19.41
CA GLU A 76 -0.12 -0.80 19.68
C GLU A 76 0.13 -2.09 20.47
N LYS A 77 1.15 -2.87 20.09
CA LYS A 77 1.53 -4.09 20.82
C LYS A 77 1.98 -3.79 22.24
N GLU A 78 2.75 -2.73 22.44
CA GLU A 78 3.19 -2.28 23.77
C GLU A 78 1.99 -1.87 24.64
N ALA A 79 1.06 -1.08 24.10
CA ALA A 79 -0.16 -0.70 24.81
C ALA A 79 -1.02 -1.92 25.18
N LEU A 80 -1.16 -2.90 24.29
CA LEU A 80 -1.87 -4.15 24.58
C LEU A 80 -1.14 -5.00 25.64
N ASN A 81 0.19 -5.01 25.64
CA ASN A 81 0.97 -5.73 26.64
C ASN A 81 0.81 -5.09 28.03
N LEU A 82 0.93 -3.76 28.12
CA LEU A 82 0.71 -3.00 29.35
C LEU A 82 -0.70 -3.21 29.92
N GLN A 83 -1.73 -3.25 29.07
CA GLN A 83 -3.08 -3.59 29.54
C GLN A 83 -3.19 -5.02 30.08
N LYS A 84 -2.53 -5.99 29.45
CA LYS A 84 -2.56 -7.40 29.90
C LYS A 84 -1.79 -7.59 31.20
N THR A 85 -0.67 -6.89 31.40
CA THR A 85 0.11 -6.94 32.65
C THR A 85 -0.57 -6.18 33.78
N ALA A 86 -1.22 -5.04 33.51
CA ALA A 86 -2.03 -4.33 34.50
C ALA A 86 -3.27 -5.12 34.94
N LYS A 87 -3.83 -5.97 34.06
CA LYS A 87 -4.98 -6.84 34.35
C LYS A 87 -4.60 -8.18 35.00
N GLN A 88 -3.33 -8.46 35.30
CA GLN A 88 -2.98 -9.59 36.16
C GLN A 88 -3.33 -9.23 37.61
N PRO A 89 -4.41 -9.78 38.20
CA PRO A 89 -4.66 -9.58 39.61
C PRO A 89 -3.52 -10.25 40.37
N LYS A 90 -2.88 -9.50 41.27
CA LYS A 90 -1.97 -10.07 42.27
C LYS A 90 -2.75 -11.15 43.01
N ARG A 91 -2.55 -12.42 42.64
CA ARG A 91 -3.08 -13.57 43.40
C ARG A 91 -2.46 -13.47 44.79
N GLY A 92 -3.27 -12.95 45.72
CA GLY A 92 -2.94 -12.88 47.13
C GLY A 92 -2.58 -14.28 47.63
N LYS A 93 -1.64 -14.31 48.56
CA LYS A 93 -1.26 -15.51 49.30
C LYS A 93 -2.51 -16.17 49.86
N SER A 94 -2.96 -17.27 49.28
CA SER A 94 -3.94 -18.15 49.93
C SER A 94 -3.17 -19.12 50.81
N ALA A 95 -3.38 -18.97 52.12
CA ALA A 95 -2.83 -19.79 53.18
C ALA A 95 -3.22 -21.28 53.04
N ALA A 96 -2.48 -22.07 53.81
CA ALA A 96 -2.40 -23.52 53.83
C ALA A 96 -3.72 -24.30 53.99
N SER A 97 -3.55 -25.60 53.75
CA SER A 97 -4.37 -26.72 54.19
C SER A 97 -5.69 -26.93 53.47
N ASN A 98 -5.76 -27.99 52.65
CA ASN A 98 -6.60 -29.16 52.93
C ASN A 98 -6.42 -30.24 51.85
N LYS A 99 -6.05 -31.45 52.26
CA LYS A 99 -6.24 -32.72 51.56
C LYS A 99 -6.49 -33.80 52.63
N PRO A 100 -7.04 -34.98 52.29
CA PRO A 100 -8.12 -35.29 51.33
C PRO A 100 -9.19 -36.20 51.99
N ALA A 101 -10.38 -36.35 51.40
CA ALA A 101 -11.37 -37.35 51.87
C ALA A 101 -11.69 -38.39 50.76
N PRO A 102 -12.00 -39.64 51.14
CA PRO A 102 -11.61 -40.83 50.38
C PRO A 102 -12.58 -41.28 49.27
N LYS A 103 -12.02 -42.11 48.40
CA LYS A 103 -12.59 -42.68 47.17
C LYS A 103 -13.77 -43.62 47.47
N ASN A 104 -14.94 -43.34 46.89
CA ASN A 104 -16.02 -44.32 46.80
C ASN A 104 -15.90 -45.13 45.50
N LYS A 105 -15.71 -46.43 45.68
CA LYS A 105 -15.61 -47.47 44.65
C LYS A 105 -17.02 -47.92 44.29
N ARG A 106 -17.50 -47.72 43.05
CA ARG A 106 -18.70 -48.41 42.58
C ARG A 106 -18.61 -48.81 41.10
N VAL A 107 -18.28 -50.11 40.95
CA VAL A 107 -18.78 -51.12 39.99
C VAL A 107 -18.76 -50.78 38.48
N LYS A 108 -17.86 -51.48 37.77
CA LYS A 108 -17.91 -51.75 36.33
C LYS A 108 -19.28 -52.31 35.92
N LYS A 109 -19.93 -51.72 34.92
CA LYS A 109 -20.81 -52.46 34.03
C LYS A 109 -20.25 -52.38 32.62
N CYS A 110 -19.70 -53.49 32.16
CA CYS A 110 -19.38 -53.72 30.76
C CYS A 110 -20.68 -53.92 29.99
N SER A 111 -20.82 -53.28 28.85
CA SER A 111 -21.57 -53.85 27.72
C SER A 111 -20.89 -53.39 26.44
N ASN A 112 -20.20 -54.34 25.83
CA ASN A 112 -19.59 -54.22 24.52
C ASN A 112 -20.68 -53.99 23.46
N GLY A 113 -20.43 -53.05 22.56
CA GLY A 113 -21.13 -52.90 21.30
C GLY A 113 -20.13 -52.42 20.26
N ALA A 114 -19.55 -53.39 19.55
CA ALA A 114 -18.82 -53.30 18.28
C ALA A 114 -19.59 -52.44 17.25
N SER A 115 -19.10 -51.96 16.10
CA SER A 115 -17.81 -51.92 15.37
C SER A 115 -18.16 -51.33 13.98
N GLY A 116 -17.20 -50.71 13.30
CA GLY A 116 -17.22 -50.43 11.85
C GLY A 116 -17.53 -48.96 11.51
N GLY A 117 -16.63 -48.15 10.93
CA GLY A 117 -15.62 -48.42 9.91
C GLY A 117 -16.22 -48.08 8.52
N ASN A 118 -16.13 -46.83 8.04
CA ASN A 118 -15.10 -46.22 7.16
C ASN A 118 -15.07 -46.70 5.69
N SER A 119 -14.54 -45.82 4.83
CA SER A 119 -14.24 -45.90 3.37
C SER A 119 -15.44 -45.92 2.41
N GLU A 120 -15.48 -45.24 1.25
CA GLU A 120 -14.56 -44.39 0.46
C GLU A 120 -15.51 -43.65 -0.54
N GLU A 121 -15.25 -42.45 -1.04
CA GLU A 121 -14.48 -42.28 -2.29
C GLU A 121 -14.30 -40.77 -2.56
N SER A 122 -13.07 -40.36 -2.86
CA SER A 122 -12.68 -39.03 -3.34
C SER A 122 -12.35 -39.18 -4.83
N PRO A 123 -12.77 -38.25 -5.71
CA PRO A 123 -11.78 -37.25 -6.08
C PRO A 123 -12.35 -35.82 -6.23
N LEU A 124 -11.45 -34.87 -5.96
CA LEU A 124 -11.54 -33.42 -6.18
C LEU A 124 -12.35 -32.66 -5.12
N ALA A 125 -11.72 -32.51 -3.95
CA ALA A 125 -12.07 -31.49 -2.96
C ALA A 125 -12.15 -30.12 -3.65
N LEU A 126 -13.39 -29.69 -3.96
CA LEU A 126 -13.69 -28.35 -4.38
C LEU A 126 -13.13 -27.39 -3.34
N LEU A 127 -12.11 -26.62 -3.73
CA LEU A 127 -11.54 -25.59 -2.88
C LEU A 127 -12.69 -24.71 -2.37
N PRO A 128 -12.78 -24.43 -1.06
CA PRO A 128 -13.75 -23.46 -0.57
C PRO A 128 -13.54 -22.17 -1.37
N LYS A 129 -14.63 -21.63 -1.91
CA LYS A 129 -14.60 -20.35 -2.61
C LYS A 129 -14.33 -19.28 -1.56
N ILE A 130 -13.05 -18.98 -1.38
CA ILE A 130 -12.55 -18.00 -0.43
C ILE A 130 -12.49 -16.65 -1.16
N THR A 131 -13.02 -15.59 -0.56
CA THR A 131 -12.83 -14.21 -1.06
C THR A 131 -11.34 -13.85 -1.10
N SER A 132 -10.93 -12.82 -1.86
CA SER A 132 -9.55 -12.28 -1.76
C SER A 132 -9.13 -11.88 -0.33
N ARG A 133 -10.10 -11.72 0.58
CA ARG A 133 -9.91 -11.41 1.99
C ARG A 133 -9.95 -12.62 2.93
N GLY A 134 -9.94 -13.86 2.42
CA GLY A 134 -9.83 -15.05 3.27
C GLY A 134 -11.15 -15.55 3.86
N ARG A 135 -12.31 -14.97 3.51
CA ARG A 135 -13.61 -15.41 4.04
C ARG A 135 -14.24 -16.53 3.21
N ASN A 136 -14.82 -17.52 3.88
CA ASN A 136 -15.60 -18.58 3.27
C ASN A 136 -16.93 -18.05 2.72
N ILE A 137 -17.26 -18.41 1.47
CA ILE A 137 -18.53 -18.04 0.84
C ILE A 137 -19.41 -19.29 0.72
N THR A 138 -20.62 -19.22 1.27
CA THR A 138 -21.68 -20.20 1.01
C THR A 138 -22.53 -19.71 -0.15
N ILE A 139 -22.53 -20.44 -1.27
CA ILE A 139 -23.37 -20.09 -2.43
C ILE A 139 -24.81 -20.57 -2.19
N PRO A 140 -25.81 -19.66 -2.23
CA PRO A 140 -27.22 -20.05 -2.14
C PRO A 140 -27.63 -20.98 -3.27
N LYS A 141 -28.54 -21.93 -3.02
CA LYS A 141 -28.98 -22.94 -4.01
C LYS A 141 -29.54 -22.35 -5.30
N LYS A 142 -30.14 -21.15 -5.26
CA LYS A 142 -30.64 -20.43 -6.45
C LYS A 142 -29.53 -19.98 -7.42
N PHE A 143 -28.27 -20.02 -7.00
CA PHE A 143 -27.10 -19.65 -7.79
C PHE A 143 -26.13 -20.83 -8.00
N ARG A 144 -26.59 -22.06 -7.73
CA ARG A 144 -25.87 -23.29 -8.06
C ARG A 144 -26.28 -23.79 -9.43
#